data_AF-A0A352VM92-F1
#
_entry.id   AF-A0A352VM92-F1
#
_cell.length_a   1.000
_cell.length_b   1.000
_cell.length_c   1.000
_cell.angle_alpha   90.00
_cell.angle_beta   90.00
_cell.angle_gamma   90.00
#
_symmetry.space_group_name_H-M   'P 1'
#
loop_
_entity.id
_entity.type
_entity.pdbx_description
1 polymer ?
#
loop_
_entity_poly.entity_id
_entity_poly.type
_entity_poly.pdbx_seq_one_letter_code
_entity_poly.pdbx_strand_id
1 'polypeptide(L)'
;MTTTAGDSGQVRLDIPKTSLERPSARMAKVQAGVAGLTHLGLRVRIDTDADVRDSLLTFGTPRQVDRSMVSAEQIVAVMHEVEGLRAAGLYVSALAFDGLGSIEVWAEWTHEQDADSRRTGTLAANGTPAPLPEWRALLPNDWSYSGDRVVQWDTPIPPPEGHEMLAKLGDAFSEASVYKVGESYLGKDLWAMDLQPAITATHWSHAKATTFKPTVVYSARQHANEVSSTSHVLRHAELLLTDPEQRKKLDKVNVVIHPFTNADGAQLAYDLYNITPDYILHAGYLGSLGQDATSGGNGDHPIYPESTVRGRLWSTWLPDVFLNPHGYPSHQVVQLFSEYTGLVRRGRVTERNWGFNKGWFMPGFGYVDSPEYPRHKDAAFEIRDYITRGINSNRDVFDLNQRSYARYERYGAQFDPDVFRLPMTDSVMIQMPLKGSTGGGGGGGGGYNPRITIWSGTTEAPDETAYGPYMELVAKAGLSWDQAILDYLYEAEHEVKRSGSRFFGGVSIKMNRPRPAETEEEEDEEEEIIS
;
A
#
# COMPACT_ATOMS: atom_id res chain seq x y z
N MET A 1 12.14 25.56 17.44
CA MET A 1 12.54 26.73 18.24
C MET A 1 11.49 27.81 18.02
N THR A 2 10.84 28.28 19.07
CA THR A 2 9.95 29.44 19.00
C THR A 2 10.81 30.69 18.83
N THR A 3 10.68 31.37 17.70
CA THR A 3 11.24 32.72 17.60
C THR A 3 10.31 33.67 18.35
N THR A 4 10.86 34.80 18.80
CA THR A 4 10.20 35.84 19.60
C THR A 4 8.96 36.47 18.97
N ALA A 5 8.52 36.03 17.78
CA ALA A 5 7.34 36.50 17.05
C ALA A 5 6.12 35.56 17.10
N GLY A 6 6.21 34.39 17.75
CA GLY A 6 5.05 33.47 17.87
C GLY A 6 4.78 32.62 16.62
N ASP A 7 5.59 32.74 15.57
CA ASP A 7 5.54 31.85 14.41
C ASP A 7 6.23 30.51 14.73
N SER A 8 5.55 29.40 14.43
CA SER A 8 6.11 28.06 14.49
C SER A 8 7.15 27.87 13.38
N GLY A 9 8.42 28.15 13.70
CA GLY A 9 9.55 27.87 12.81
C GLY A 9 10.07 26.44 12.98
N GLN A 10 10.07 25.66 11.91
CA GLN A 10 10.77 24.37 11.85
C GLN A 10 12.18 24.59 11.28
N VAL A 11 13.21 24.48 12.14
CA VAL A 11 14.61 24.45 11.69
C VAL A 11 14.93 23.00 11.33
N ARG A 12 15.05 22.71 10.04
CA ARG A 12 15.54 21.42 9.54
C ARG A 12 17.04 21.58 9.26
N LEU A 13 17.87 20.97 10.09
CA LEU A 13 19.29 20.80 9.76
C LEU A 13 19.38 19.69 8.72
N ASP A 14 20.15 19.91 7.64
CA ASP A 14 20.55 18.84 6.72
C ASP A 14 21.49 17.88 7.46
N ILE A 15 20.91 16.98 8.27
CA ILE A 15 21.67 15.94 8.96
C ILE A 15 22.14 14.95 7.89
N PRO A 16 23.47 14.79 7.70
CA PRO A 16 23.99 13.84 6.73
C PRO A 16 23.46 12.44 7.05
N LYS A 17 22.96 11.73 6.02
CA LYS A 17 22.57 10.32 6.18
C LYS A 17 23.78 9.50 6.64
N THR A 18 23.68 8.91 7.84
CA THR A 18 24.65 7.97 8.41
C THR A 18 24.52 6.60 7.75
N SER A 19 25.57 5.77 7.79
CA SER A 19 25.56 4.36 7.37
C SER A 19 25.01 3.42 8.44
N LEU A 20 24.46 3.97 9.51
CA LEU A 20 23.85 3.22 10.60
C LEU A 20 22.79 2.26 10.05
N GLU A 21 22.96 0.97 10.36
CA GLU A 21 21.95 -0.02 10.03
C GLU A 21 20.66 0.23 10.82
N ARG A 22 19.53 -0.22 10.27
CA ARG A 22 18.24 -0.14 10.97
C ARG A 22 18.35 -0.83 12.34
N PRO A 23 17.93 -0.17 13.43
CA PRO A 23 17.90 -0.82 14.74
C PRO A 23 17.01 -2.07 14.72
N SER A 24 17.41 -3.09 15.48
CA SER A 24 16.70 -4.37 15.55
C SER A 24 16.12 -4.55 16.95
N ALA A 25 14.83 -4.88 17.05
CA ALA A 25 14.21 -5.19 18.33
C ALA A 25 14.80 -6.49 18.91
N ARG A 26 15.25 -6.44 20.16
CA ARG A 26 15.85 -7.57 20.89
C ARG A 26 15.04 -8.00 22.09
N MET A 27 14.31 -7.07 22.71
CA MET A 27 13.52 -7.35 23.90
C MET A 27 12.26 -6.49 23.90
N ALA A 28 11.15 -7.08 24.33
CA ALA A 28 9.93 -6.33 24.65
C ALA A 28 9.37 -6.87 25.96
N LYS A 29 8.90 -5.99 26.84
CA LYS A 29 8.18 -6.35 28.07
C LYS A 29 6.77 -5.79 27.99
N VAL A 30 5.82 -6.61 28.41
CA VAL A 30 4.40 -6.25 28.56
C VAL A 30 3.98 -6.51 30.00
N GLN A 31 2.96 -5.80 30.46
CA GLN A 31 2.40 -5.98 31.79
C GLN A 31 0.89 -6.18 31.70
N ALA A 32 0.37 -7.16 32.45
CA ALA A 32 -1.06 -7.42 32.48
C ALA A 32 -1.83 -6.17 32.96
N GLY A 33 -2.88 -5.80 32.22
CA GLY A 33 -3.72 -4.63 32.51
C GLY A 33 -3.11 -3.29 32.08
N VAL A 34 -1.91 -3.28 31.50
CA VAL A 34 -1.27 -2.08 30.94
C VAL A 34 -1.29 -2.19 29.42
N ALA A 35 -1.87 -1.19 28.74
CA ALA A 35 -1.85 -1.13 27.29
C ALA A 35 -0.43 -0.83 26.78
N GLY A 36 -0.01 -1.50 25.70
CA GLY A 36 1.27 -1.29 25.05
C GLY A 36 2.46 -2.04 25.68
N LEU A 37 3.67 -1.56 25.38
CA LEU A 37 4.92 -2.17 25.86
C LEU A 37 5.45 -1.37 27.05
N THR A 38 5.69 -2.02 28.19
CA THR A 38 6.33 -1.34 29.33
C THR A 38 7.81 -1.06 29.09
N HIS A 39 8.43 -1.81 28.18
CA HIS A 39 9.83 -1.66 27.82
C HIS A 39 10.13 -2.24 26.43
N LEU A 40 10.97 -1.55 25.65
CA LEU A 40 11.48 -1.99 24.36
C LEU A 40 13.00 -1.86 24.32
N GLY A 41 13.69 -2.99 24.19
CA GLY A 41 15.14 -3.07 23.97
C GLY A 41 15.46 -3.19 22.48
N LEU A 42 16.26 -2.26 21.95
CA LEU A 42 16.70 -2.19 20.57
C LEU A 42 18.21 -2.37 20.51
N ARG A 43 18.71 -3.15 19.55
CA ARG A 43 20.13 -3.16 19.19
C ARG A 43 20.40 -2.14 18.10
N VAL A 44 21.44 -1.34 18.31
CA VAL A 44 22.06 -0.50 17.29
C VAL A 44 23.47 -1.00 17.03
N ARG A 45 23.79 -1.27 15.76
CA ARG A 45 25.13 -1.68 15.35
C ARG A 45 26.06 -0.46 15.43
N ILE A 46 27.23 -0.65 16.03
CA ILE A 46 28.27 0.38 16.14
C ILE A 46 29.55 -0.04 15.43
N ASP A 47 30.40 0.93 15.12
CA ASP A 47 31.71 0.74 14.50
C ASP A 47 32.86 0.80 15.49
N THR A 48 32.65 1.44 16.66
CA THR A 48 33.66 1.61 17.71
C THR A 48 33.01 1.76 19.09
N ASP A 49 33.71 1.40 20.16
CA ASP A 49 33.22 1.67 21.52
C ASP A 49 33.38 3.14 21.91
N ALA A 50 34.56 3.71 21.66
CA ALA A 50 34.87 5.10 21.96
C ALA A 50 34.66 6.01 20.73
N ASP A 51 34.35 7.29 20.95
CA ASP A 51 34.35 8.26 19.86
C ASP A 51 35.78 8.54 19.37
N VAL A 52 36.14 7.93 18.23
CA VAL A 52 37.45 8.06 17.59
C VAL A 52 37.43 8.98 16.37
N ARG A 53 36.39 9.80 16.22
CA ARG A 53 36.17 10.67 15.05
C ARG A 53 37.42 11.44 14.64
N ASP A 54 38.06 12.15 15.57
CA ASP A 54 39.22 13.00 15.27
C ASP A 54 40.43 12.20 14.77
N SER A 55 40.58 10.96 15.23
CA SER A 55 41.61 10.06 14.71
C SER A 55 41.32 9.64 13.27
N LEU A 56 40.04 9.41 12.94
CA LEU A 56 39.59 8.99 11.62
C LEU A 56 39.68 10.09 10.56
N LEU A 57 39.77 11.37 10.94
CA LEU A 57 39.97 12.49 10.02
C LEU A 57 41.31 12.41 9.26
N THR A 58 42.26 11.62 9.75
CA THR A 58 43.52 11.34 9.03
C THR A 58 43.30 10.41 7.82
N PHE A 59 42.24 9.60 7.84
CA PHE A 59 41.95 8.58 6.83
C PHE A 59 40.80 8.94 5.89
N GLY A 60 40.01 9.98 6.20
CA GLY A 60 38.87 10.39 5.40
C GLY A 60 38.46 11.84 5.65
N THR A 61 37.67 12.38 4.73
CA THR A 61 37.11 13.72 4.91
C THR A 61 36.15 13.75 6.12
N PRO A 62 35.95 14.89 6.79
CA PRO A 62 35.01 15.01 7.90
C PRO A 62 33.62 14.44 7.57
N ARG A 63 33.11 14.76 6.38
CA ARG A 63 31.82 14.26 5.90
C ARG A 63 31.78 12.74 5.73
N GLN A 64 32.87 12.10 5.33
CA GLN A 64 32.91 10.64 5.22
C GLN A 64 32.89 10.01 6.60
N VAL A 65 33.76 10.49 7.51
CA VAL A 65 33.85 10.00 8.89
C VAL A 65 32.51 10.15 9.62
N ASP A 66 31.91 11.33 9.56
CA ASP A 66 30.61 11.63 10.22
C ASP A 66 29.46 10.79 9.67
N ARG A 67 29.57 10.31 8.43
CA ARG A 67 28.56 9.44 7.82
C ARG A 67 28.81 7.97 8.09
N SER A 68 30.05 7.56 8.25
CA SER A 68 30.41 6.14 8.30
C SER A 68 30.61 5.58 9.70
N MET A 69 31.02 6.42 10.65
CA MET A 69 31.39 5.98 11.99
C MET A 69 30.27 6.32 12.97
N VAL A 70 29.84 5.32 13.72
CA VAL A 70 28.94 5.47 14.88
C VAL A 70 29.56 4.74 16.07
N SER A 71 29.83 5.46 17.16
CA SER A 71 30.40 4.85 18.37
C SER A 71 29.35 4.54 19.44
N ALA A 72 29.67 3.62 20.36
CA ALA A 72 28.83 3.33 21.53
C ALA A 72 28.65 4.57 22.41
N GLU A 73 29.72 5.35 22.59
CA GLU A 73 29.68 6.63 23.29
C GLU A 73 28.70 7.61 22.67
N GLN A 74 28.68 7.72 21.35
CA GLN A 74 27.74 8.59 20.65
C GLN A 74 26.29 8.13 20.84
N ILE A 75 26.01 6.83 20.74
CA ILE A 75 24.64 6.32 20.96
C ILE A 75 24.15 6.63 22.37
N VAL A 76 24.97 6.35 23.39
CA VAL A 76 24.62 6.66 24.79
C VAL A 76 24.43 8.17 24.99
N ALA A 77 25.35 8.97 24.46
CA ALA A 77 25.26 10.43 24.52
C ALA A 77 24.00 10.95 23.86
N VAL A 78 23.62 10.44 22.67
CA VAL A 78 22.39 10.85 21.98
C VAL A 78 21.15 10.54 22.81
N MET A 79 21.07 9.38 23.48
CA MET A 79 19.94 9.09 24.38
C MET A 79 19.90 10.08 25.55
N HIS A 80 21.04 10.37 26.19
CA HIS A 80 21.13 11.35 27.26
C HIS A 80 20.74 12.77 26.81
N GLU A 81 21.22 13.21 25.65
CA GLU A 81 20.87 14.53 25.08
C GLU A 81 19.39 14.62 24.72
N VAL A 82 18.79 13.54 24.20
CA VAL A 82 17.32 13.51 23.97
C VAL A 82 16.57 13.68 25.29
N GLU A 83 16.97 13.01 26.38
CA GLU A 83 16.34 13.23 27.69
C GLU A 83 16.53 14.66 28.20
N GLY A 84 17.75 15.23 28.05
CA GLY A 84 18.03 16.61 28.43
C GLY A 84 17.17 17.61 27.66
N LEU A 85 17.03 17.40 26.34
CA LEU A 85 16.16 18.21 25.49
C LEU A 85 14.69 18.09 25.91
N ARG A 86 14.20 16.88 26.17
CA ARG A 86 12.84 16.65 26.68
C ARG A 86 12.60 17.37 28.00
N ALA A 87 13.56 17.29 28.93
CA ALA A 87 13.50 17.98 30.23
C ALA A 87 13.46 19.52 30.07
N ALA A 88 14.09 20.04 29.01
CA ALA A 88 14.03 21.45 28.63
C ALA A 88 12.78 21.84 27.81
N GLY A 89 11.83 20.91 27.58
CA GLY A 89 10.62 21.15 26.80
C GLY A 89 10.83 21.13 25.28
N LEU A 90 11.97 20.63 24.80
CA LEU A 90 12.31 20.50 23.38
C LEU A 90 12.23 19.04 22.95
N TYR A 91 11.81 18.78 21.70
CA TYR A 91 11.73 17.42 21.14
C TYR A 91 10.97 16.41 22.02
N VAL A 92 9.94 16.88 22.74
CA VAL A 92 9.18 16.07 23.71
C VAL A 92 8.57 14.80 23.11
N SER A 93 8.28 14.81 21.81
CA SER A 93 7.74 13.66 21.07
C SER A 93 8.79 12.78 20.38
N ALA A 94 10.05 13.20 20.31
CA ALA A 94 11.09 12.46 19.59
C ALA A 94 11.39 11.14 20.31
N LEU A 95 11.28 9.99 19.62
CA LEU A 95 11.42 8.64 20.21
C LEU A 95 10.45 8.40 21.38
N ALA A 96 9.31 9.07 21.38
CA ALA A 96 8.20 8.82 22.30
C ALA A 96 7.07 8.15 21.51
N PHE A 97 6.49 7.08 22.05
CA PHE A 97 5.43 6.33 21.42
C PHE A 97 4.29 6.13 22.41
N ASP A 98 3.05 6.27 21.96
CA ASP A 98 1.89 6.01 22.79
C ASP A 98 1.91 4.56 23.31
N GLY A 99 1.63 4.38 24.61
CA GLY A 99 1.68 3.06 25.26
C GLY A 99 3.09 2.46 25.42
N LEU A 100 4.18 3.19 25.12
CA LEU A 100 5.55 2.72 25.37
C LEU A 100 6.13 3.32 26.66
N GLY A 101 6.51 2.44 27.59
CA GLY A 101 7.14 2.84 28.85
C GLY A 101 8.58 3.32 28.67
N SER A 102 9.53 2.45 28.36
CA SER A 102 10.93 2.85 28.21
C SER A 102 11.58 2.25 26.97
N ILE A 103 12.56 2.97 26.42
CA ILE A 103 13.43 2.44 25.37
C ILE A 103 14.80 2.21 25.96
N GLU A 104 15.37 1.05 25.67
CA GLU A 104 16.77 0.73 25.93
C GLU A 104 17.45 0.47 24.60
N VAL A 105 18.59 1.11 24.37
CA VAL A 105 19.38 0.98 23.14
C VAL A 105 20.72 0.32 23.50
N TRP A 106 20.89 -0.92 23.05
CA TRP A 106 22.12 -1.70 23.19
C TRP A 106 23.04 -1.37 22.02
N ALA A 107 24.14 -0.66 22.30
CA ALA A 107 25.17 -0.36 21.33
C ALA A 107 26.15 -1.54 21.26
N GLU A 108 26.03 -2.34 20.20
CA GLU A 108 26.77 -3.61 20.06
C GLU A 108 27.50 -3.70 18.73
N TRP A 109 28.79 -4.05 18.80
CA TRP A 109 29.61 -4.25 17.61
C TRP A 109 29.19 -5.52 16.84
N THR A 110 29.04 -6.63 17.55
CA THR A 110 28.72 -7.95 16.98
C THR A 110 27.23 -8.28 17.14
N HIS A 111 26.79 -9.40 16.54
CA HIS A 111 25.46 -9.96 16.79
C HIS A 111 25.41 -10.82 18.05
N GLU A 112 26.57 -11.13 18.64
CA GLU A 112 26.67 -11.89 19.88
C GLU A 112 26.30 -10.98 21.06
N GLN A 113 25.37 -11.45 21.89
CA GLN A 113 24.96 -10.70 23.08
C GLN A 113 26.01 -10.91 24.17
N ASP A 114 26.74 -9.84 24.47
CA ASP A 114 27.62 -9.78 25.63
C ASP A 114 27.12 -8.70 26.58
N ALA A 115 26.37 -9.13 27.59
CA ALA A 115 25.72 -8.23 28.52
C ALA A 115 26.72 -7.46 29.41
N ASP A 116 27.94 -7.96 29.55
CA ASP A 116 28.95 -7.41 30.45
C ASP A 116 29.81 -6.33 29.76
N SER A 117 29.98 -6.41 28.44
CA SER A 117 30.75 -5.44 27.66
C SER A 117 29.89 -4.41 26.91
N ARG A 118 28.57 -4.66 26.76
CA ARG A 118 27.68 -3.73 26.04
C ARG A 118 27.56 -2.39 26.75
N ARG A 119 27.52 -1.32 25.95
CA ARG A 119 27.04 -0.01 26.42
C ARG A 119 25.57 0.14 26.09
N THR A 120 24.85 0.77 27.01
CA THR A 120 23.40 0.96 26.90
C THR A 120 23.04 2.41 27.10
N GLY A 121 22.26 2.96 26.17
CA GLY A 121 21.53 4.21 26.36
C GLY A 121 20.07 3.92 26.71
N THR A 122 19.46 4.76 27.56
CA THR A 122 18.07 4.56 27.98
C THR A 122 17.29 5.85 27.76
N LEU A 123 16.02 5.71 27.37
CA LEU A 123 15.04 6.80 27.37
C LEU A 123 13.88 6.40 28.29
N ALA A 124 13.62 7.25 29.27
CA ALA A 124 12.49 7.11 30.18
C ALA A 124 11.12 7.37 29.49
N ALA A 125 10.07 6.98 30.20
CA ALA A 125 8.66 7.22 29.88
C ALA A 125 8.22 8.69 30.03
N ASN A 126 9.13 9.63 29.81
CA ASN A 126 8.93 11.06 30.06
C ASN A 126 8.69 11.86 28.77
N GLY A 127 8.66 11.18 27.61
CA GLY A 127 8.25 11.79 26.36
C GLY A 127 6.75 12.07 26.33
N THR A 128 6.36 13.07 25.54
CA THR A 128 4.96 13.37 25.23
C THR A 128 4.75 13.05 23.76
N PRO A 129 4.40 11.78 23.41
CA PRO A 129 4.11 11.44 22.02
C PRO A 129 2.96 12.30 21.50
N ALA A 130 2.93 12.55 20.19
CA ALA A 130 1.73 13.08 19.58
C ALA A 130 0.58 12.07 19.83
N PRO A 131 -0.65 12.55 20.14
CA PRO A 131 -1.78 11.66 20.28
C PRO A 131 -1.93 10.84 19.00
N LEU A 132 -2.33 9.57 19.14
CA LEU A 132 -2.71 8.78 17.99
C LEU A 132 -3.86 9.52 17.28
N PRO A 133 -3.78 9.72 15.96
CA PRO A 133 -4.85 10.37 15.25
C PRO A 133 -6.10 9.49 15.30
N GLU A 134 -7.19 10.10 15.76
CA GLU A 134 -8.47 9.43 15.96
C GLU A 134 -9.32 9.58 14.70
N TRP A 135 -9.57 8.47 13.99
CA TRP A 135 -10.37 8.50 12.77
C TRP A 135 -11.79 9.05 13.01
N ARG A 136 -12.32 8.92 14.24
CA ARG A 136 -13.63 9.49 14.61
C ARG A 136 -13.69 11.01 14.51
N ALA A 137 -12.54 11.70 14.55
CA ALA A 137 -12.49 13.14 14.30
C ALA A 137 -12.82 13.52 12.85
N LEU A 138 -12.87 12.54 11.93
CA LEU A 138 -13.29 12.72 10.55
C LEU A 138 -14.82 12.62 10.38
N LEU A 139 -15.56 12.22 11.41
CA LEU A 139 -17.02 12.14 11.35
C LEU A 139 -17.65 13.55 11.39
N PRO A 140 -18.73 13.79 10.62
CA PRO A 140 -19.55 14.96 10.82
C PRO A 140 -20.16 14.98 12.23
N ASN A 141 -20.43 16.17 12.76
CA ASN A 141 -21.16 16.32 14.01
C ASN A 141 -22.56 15.68 13.88
N ASP A 142 -23.00 14.98 14.93
CA ASP A 142 -24.29 14.31 15.03
C ASP A 142 -24.55 13.26 13.93
N TRP A 143 -23.49 12.71 13.34
CA TRP A 143 -23.61 11.69 12.32
C TRP A 143 -24.24 10.40 12.89
N SER A 144 -25.15 9.80 12.11
CA SER A 144 -25.67 8.46 12.34
C SER A 144 -26.02 7.82 11.00
N TYR A 145 -25.90 6.50 10.93
CA TYR A 145 -26.20 5.77 9.71
C TYR A 145 -27.70 5.57 9.52
N SER A 146 -28.25 6.14 8.43
CA SER A 146 -29.67 6.08 8.08
C SER A 146 -30.04 4.91 7.15
N GLY A 147 -29.05 4.15 6.66
CA GLY A 147 -29.26 3.18 5.58
C GLY A 147 -29.07 3.76 4.17
N ASP A 148 -28.83 5.07 4.05
CA ASP A 148 -28.55 5.71 2.76
C ASP A 148 -27.14 5.40 2.26
N ARG A 149 -26.96 5.53 0.94
CA ARG A 149 -25.67 5.37 0.28
C ARG A 149 -24.65 6.40 0.81
N VAL A 150 -23.51 5.91 1.28
CA VAL A 150 -22.39 6.71 1.81
C VAL A 150 -21.46 7.18 0.67
N VAL A 151 -21.14 6.31 -0.29
CA VAL A 151 -20.11 6.61 -1.30
C VAL A 151 -20.76 7.17 -2.57
N GLN A 152 -20.69 8.49 -2.78
CA GLN A 152 -21.19 9.16 -3.98
C GLN A 152 -20.32 8.87 -5.22
N TRP A 153 -20.94 8.92 -6.41
CA TRP A 153 -20.25 8.85 -7.72
C TRP A 153 -20.62 10.04 -8.64
N ASP A 154 -21.08 11.14 -8.07
CA ASP A 154 -21.43 12.37 -8.77
C ASP A 154 -20.20 13.22 -9.12
N THR A 155 -19.15 13.20 -8.30
CA THR A 155 -17.93 13.99 -8.51
C THR A 155 -16.68 13.20 -8.11
N PRO A 156 -15.48 13.58 -8.59
CA PRO A 156 -14.24 13.03 -8.07
C PRO A 156 -14.17 13.19 -6.54
N ILE A 157 -13.97 12.09 -5.80
CA ILE A 157 -13.90 12.14 -4.34
C ILE A 157 -12.54 12.72 -3.91
N PRO A 158 -12.49 13.88 -3.22
CA PRO A 158 -11.26 14.42 -2.64
C PRO A 158 -10.89 13.68 -1.33
N PRO A 159 -9.62 13.77 -0.87
CA PRO A 159 -9.18 13.07 0.33
C PRO A 159 -10.02 13.34 1.60
N PRO A 160 -10.40 14.59 1.95
CA PRO A 160 -11.23 14.83 3.14
C PRO A 160 -12.56 14.08 3.09
N GLU A 161 -13.25 14.11 1.94
CA GLU A 161 -14.53 13.41 1.77
C GLU A 161 -14.37 11.89 1.79
N GLY A 162 -13.36 11.34 1.11
CA GLY A 162 -13.13 9.90 1.12
C GLY A 162 -12.68 9.37 2.49
N HIS A 163 -11.93 10.16 3.25
CA HIS A 163 -11.59 9.84 4.65
C HIS A 163 -12.82 9.93 5.57
N GLU A 164 -13.70 10.91 5.37
CA GLU A 164 -15.00 10.98 6.04
C GLU A 164 -15.85 9.73 5.72
N MET A 165 -15.89 9.27 4.46
CA MET A 165 -16.59 8.04 4.08
C MET A 165 -16.04 6.80 4.80
N LEU A 166 -14.71 6.66 4.92
CA LEU A 166 -14.11 5.59 5.72
C LEU A 166 -14.58 5.66 7.17
N ALA A 167 -14.55 6.85 7.78
CA ALA A 167 -14.99 7.05 9.15
C ALA A 167 -16.47 6.70 9.35
N LYS A 168 -17.35 7.12 8.42
CA LYS A 168 -18.77 6.74 8.43
C LYS A 168 -18.94 5.22 8.40
N LEU A 169 -18.25 4.52 7.50
CA LEU A 169 -18.32 3.06 7.43
C LEU A 169 -17.76 2.40 8.71
N GLY A 170 -16.65 2.90 9.24
CA GLY A 170 -16.04 2.42 10.49
C GLY A 170 -16.90 2.63 11.74
N ASP A 171 -17.74 3.66 11.77
CA ASP A 171 -18.64 3.94 12.89
C ASP A 171 -19.96 3.15 12.78
N ALA A 172 -20.48 2.95 11.57
CA ALA A 172 -21.71 2.18 11.34
C ALA A 172 -21.54 0.66 11.54
N PHE A 173 -20.38 0.10 11.20
CA PHE A 173 -20.22 -1.35 11.05
C PHE A 173 -19.03 -1.88 11.86
N SER A 174 -19.29 -2.86 12.73
CA SER A 174 -18.25 -3.47 13.56
C SER A 174 -17.28 -4.35 12.77
N GLU A 175 -17.61 -4.69 11.52
CA GLU A 175 -16.71 -5.34 10.57
C GLU A 175 -15.65 -4.42 9.97
N ALA A 176 -15.79 -3.10 10.13
CA ALA A 176 -14.88 -2.11 9.58
C ALA A 176 -13.91 -1.58 10.64
N SER A 177 -12.61 -1.76 10.41
CA SER A 177 -11.54 -1.22 11.28
C SER A 177 -10.76 -0.15 10.52
N VAL A 178 -10.92 1.11 10.90
CA VAL A 178 -10.24 2.27 10.27
C VAL A 178 -8.99 2.65 11.05
N TYR A 179 -7.89 2.90 10.35
CA TYR A 179 -6.60 3.25 10.96
C TYR A 179 -5.74 4.13 10.05
N LYS A 180 -4.89 4.95 10.66
CA LYS A 180 -3.88 5.73 9.94
C LYS A 180 -2.78 4.80 9.44
N VAL A 181 -2.45 4.90 8.16
CA VAL A 181 -1.43 4.07 7.50
C VAL A 181 -0.15 4.86 7.16
N GLY A 182 -0.24 6.18 7.09
CA GLY A 182 0.89 7.04 6.78
C GLY A 182 0.54 8.51 6.77
N GLU A 183 1.43 9.31 6.21
CA GLU A 183 1.25 10.73 5.94
C GLU A 183 1.70 11.02 4.51
N SER A 184 1.10 12.02 3.87
CA SER A 184 1.59 12.57 2.62
C SER A 184 2.79 13.47 2.84
N TYR A 185 3.47 13.85 1.76
CA TYR A 185 4.58 14.80 1.83
C TYR A 185 4.20 16.15 2.45
N LEU A 186 2.99 16.66 2.19
CA LEU A 186 2.47 17.89 2.79
C LEU A 186 1.88 17.69 4.19
N GLY A 187 2.08 16.52 4.80
CA GLY A 187 1.71 16.23 6.19
C GLY A 187 0.23 15.90 6.39
N LYS A 188 -0.48 15.42 5.35
CA LYS A 188 -1.87 14.96 5.50
C LYS A 188 -1.89 13.50 5.93
N ASP A 189 -2.72 13.17 6.91
CA ASP A 189 -2.92 11.79 7.32
C ASP A 189 -3.52 10.95 6.20
N LEU A 190 -2.97 9.75 6.02
CA LEU A 190 -3.49 8.73 5.10
C LEU A 190 -4.15 7.63 5.90
N TRP A 191 -5.32 7.20 5.46
CA TRP A 191 -6.15 6.23 6.15
C TRP A 191 -6.39 4.98 5.31
N ALA A 192 -6.56 3.86 5.99
CA ALA A 192 -6.99 2.60 5.40
C ALA A 192 -8.09 1.98 6.27
N MET A 193 -8.79 1.00 5.71
CA MET A 193 -9.85 0.27 6.38
C MET A 193 -9.74 -1.22 6.09
N ASP A 194 -9.74 -2.02 7.16
CA ASP A 194 -9.83 -3.47 7.07
C ASP A 194 -11.29 -3.90 7.24
N LEU A 195 -11.73 -4.84 6.41
CA LEU A 195 -13.05 -5.44 6.45
C LEU A 195 -12.92 -6.93 6.74
N GLN A 196 -13.48 -7.34 7.88
CA GLN A 196 -13.50 -8.70 8.37
C GLN A 196 -14.60 -8.86 9.42
N PRO A 197 -15.01 -10.08 9.81
CA PRO A 197 -15.98 -10.26 10.88
C PRO A 197 -15.54 -9.56 12.16
N ALA A 198 -16.51 -9.03 12.91
CA ALA A 198 -16.24 -8.20 14.08
C ALA A 198 -15.24 -8.85 15.05
N ILE A 199 -14.16 -8.13 15.36
CA ILE A 199 -13.13 -8.60 16.29
C ILE A 199 -13.65 -8.41 17.71
N THR A 200 -14.06 -9.52 18.35
CA THR A 200 -14.54 -9.53 19.74
C THR A 200 -13.44 -9.88 20.75
N ALA A 201 -12.28 -10.36 20.28
CA ALA A 201 -11.15 -10.68 21.13
C ALA A 201 -10.38 -9.42 21.53
N THR A 202 -9.88 -9.38 22.77
CA THR A 202 -9.04 -8.27 23.26
C THR A 202 -7.70 -8.17 22.51
N HIS A 203 -7.24 -9.27 21.92
CA HIS A 203 -6.03 -9.34 21.12
C HIS A 203 -6.27 -10.26 19.92
N TRP A 204 -5.80 -9.84 18.76
CA TRP A 204 -5.83 -10.63 17.53
C TRP A 204 -4.51 -10.47 16.76
N SER A 205 -4.34 -11.23 15.68
CA SER A 205 -3.08 -11.26 14.93
C SER A 205 -3.34 -11.30 13.43
N HIS A 206 -2.74 -10.36 12.69
CA HIS A 206 -2.71 -10.37 11.22
C HIS A 206 -2.13 -11.67 10.65
N ALA A 207 -1.10 -12.24 11.30
CA ALA A 207 -0.51 -13.50 10.86
C ALA A 207 -1.53 -14.66 10.93
N LYS A 208 -2.34 -14.71 12.00
CA LYS A 208 -3.45 -15.67 12.08
C LYS A 208 -4.52 -15.35 11.03
N ALA A 209 -4.96 -14.10 10.93
CA ALA A 209 -6.01 -13.70 10.01
C ALA A 209 -5.70 -14.09 8.55
N THR A 210 -4.45 -13.93 8.13
CA THR A 210 -3.97 -14.19 6.75
C THR A 210 -3.61 -15.67 6.51
N THR A 211 -3.36 -16.43 7.58
CA THR A 211 -3.28 -17.90 7.51
C THR A 211 -4.66 -18.51 7.33
N PHE A 212 -5.66 -18.07 8.09
CA PHE A 212 -7.00 -18.66 8.06
C PHE A 212 -7.88 -18.18 6.91
N LYS A 213 -7.64 -16.98 6.36
CA LYS A 213 -8.40 -16.43 5.23
C LYS A 213 -7.46 -15.83 4.18
N PRO A 214 -7.73 -16.02 2.87
CA PRO A 214 -7.11 -15.20 1.84
C PRO A 214 -7.30 -13.71 2.10
N THR A 215 -6.34 -12.91 1.66
CA THR A 215 -6.38 -11.46 1.83
C THR A 215 -6.17 -10.75 0.50
N VAL A 216 -7.02 -9.74 0.24
CA VAL A 216 -6.88 -8.83 -0.90
C VAL A 216 -6.70 -7.39 -0.41
N VAL A 217 -5.76 -6.68 -1.03
CA VAL A 217 -5.51 -5.25 -0.79
C VAL A 217 -5.90 -4.45 -2.03
N TYR A 218 -6.80 -3.49 -1.88
CA TYR A 218 -7.17 -2.50 -2.90
C TYR A 218 -6.51 -1.15 -2.59
N SER A 219 -5.47 -0.80 -3.34
CA SER A 219 -4.66 0.40 -3.09
C SER A 219 -4.79 1.41 -4.24
N ALA A 220 -5.75 2.32 -4.11
CA ALA A 220 -6.17 3.23 -5.18
C ALA A 220 -5.38 4.55 -5.24
N ARG A 221 -5.64 5.30 -6.31
CA ARG A 221 -5.31 6.72 -6.47
C ARG A 221 -3.83 7.05 -6.28
N GLN A 222 -2.95 6.27 -6.92
CA GLN A 222 -1.53 6.60 -7.05
C GLN A 222 -1.33 7.80 -7.96
N HIS A 223 -1.95 7.76 -9.15
CA HIS A 223 -2.08 8.91 -10.00
C HIS A 223 -3.38 9.62 -9.63
N ALA A 224 -3.27 10.91 -9.31
CA ALA A 224 -4.29 11.54 -8.49
C ALA A 224 -5.46 12.15 -9.28
N ASN A 225 -5.25 12.40 -10.56
CA ASN A 225 -6.29 12.76 -11.55
C ASN A 225 -7.03 11.54 -12.13
N GLU A 226 -6.69 10.32 -11.69
CA GLU A 226 -7.34 9.07 -12.11
C GLU A 226 -8.41 8.65 -11.10
N VAL A 227 -9.55 9.32 -11.24
CA VAL A 227 -10.49 9.57 -10.14
C VAL A 227 -11.41 8.39 -9.80
N SER A 228 -11.67 7.50 -10.75
CA SER A 228 -12.62 6.40 -10.58
C SER A 228 -12.12 5.34 -9.60
N SER A 229 -10.79 5.19 -9.48
CA SER A 229 -10.14 4.22 -8.59
C SER A 229 -10.62 4.33 -7.14
N THR A 230 -10.62 5.53 -6.57
CA THR A 230 -11.17 5.81 -5.23
C THR A 230 -12.66 5.49 -5.15
N SER A 231 -13.43 5.88 -6.16
CA SER A 231 -14.87 5.73 -6.20
C SER A 231 -15.31 4.27 -6.13
N HIS A 232 -14.68 3.40 -6.93
CA HIS A 232 -15.08 1.99 -6.97
C HIS A 232 -14.57 1.18 -5.78
N VAL A 233 -13.37 1.43 -5.25
CA VAL A 233 -12.88 0.70 -4.06
C VAL A 233 -13.65 1.07 -2.79
N LEU A 234 -14.04 2.34 -2.62
CA LEU A 234 -14.89 2.76 -1.49
C LEU A 234 -16.30 2.18 -1.64
N ARG A 235 -16.86 2.17 -2.85
CA ARG A 235 -18.19 1.57 -3.09
C ARG A 235 -18.16 0.06 -2.87
N HIS A 236 -17.08 -0.62 -3.26
CA HIS A 236 -16.90 -2.04 -2.97
C HIS A 236 -16.92 -2.29 -1.46
N ALA A 237 -16.19 -1.46 -0.70
CA ALA A 237 -16.18 -1.50 0.75
C ALA A 237 -17.58 -1.31 1.37
N GLU A 238 -18.31 -0.31 0.91
CA GLU A 238 -19.68 -0.05 1.34
C GLU A 238 -20.59 -1.26 1.06
N LEU A 239 -20.56 -1.82 -0.16
CA LEU A 239 -21.36 -2.98 -0.52
C LEU A 239 -21.03 -4.20 0.36
N LEU A 240 -19.76 -4.44 0.69
CA LEU A 240 -19.35 -5.50 1.61
C LEU A 240 -19.93 -5.33 3.02
N LEU A 241 -20.35 -4.14 3.41
CA LEU A 241 -20.94 -3.86 4.72
C LEU A 241 -22.47 -3.79 4.68
N THR A 242 -23.04 -3.34 3.57
CA THR A 242 -24.48 -3.06 3.42
C THR A 242 -25.27 -4.14 2.70
N ASP A 243 -24.67 -4.85 1.74
CA ASP A 243 -25.32 -5.89 0.96
C ASP A 243 -25.11 -7.26 1.62
N PRO A 244 -26.17 -7.97 2.08
CA PRO A 244 -26.04 -9.27 2.73
C PRO A 244 -25.30 -10.33 1.90
N GLU A 245 -25.45 -10.33 0.58
CA GLU A 245 -24.79 -11.30 -0.28
C GLU A 245 -23.30 -11.01 -0.46
N GLN A 246 -22.90 -9.74 -0.39
CA GLN A 246 -21.48 -9.36 -0.40
C GLN A 246 -20.87 -9.53 0.99
N ARG A 247 -21.59 -9.16 2.05
CA ARG A 247 -21.12 -9.20 3.44
C ARG A 247 -20.69 -10.59 3.90
N LYS A 248 -21.41 -11.65 3.48
CA LYS A 248 -21.02 -13.04 3.77
C LYS A 248 -19.62 -13.41 3.26
N LYS A 249 -19.08 -12.69 2.27
CA LYS A 249 -17.73 -12.96 1.73
C LYS A 249 -16.64 -12.62 2.75
N LEU A 250 -16.91 -11.70 3.68
CA LEU A 250 -15.98 -11.36 4.77
C LEU A 250 -15.73 -12.55 5.72
N ASP A 251 -16.64 -13.53 5.78
CA ASP A 251 -16.44 -14.76 6.56
C ASP A 251 -15.30 -15.63 5.99
N LYS A 252 -14.99 -15.48 4.71
CA LYS A 252 -13.95 -16.27 4.02
C LYS A 252 -12.76 -15.46 3.52
N VAL A 253 -12.88 -14.14 3.34
CA VAL A 253 -11.81 -13.28 2.81
C VAL A 253 -11.56 -12.10 3.74
N ASN A 254 -10.30 -11.68 3.91
CA ASN A 254 -9.96 -10.38 4.49
C ASN A 254 -9.82 -9.35 3.36
N VAL A 255 -10.45 -8.18 3.51
CA VAL A 255 -10.38 -7.11 2.51
C VAL A 255 -9.77 -5.87 3.12
N VAL A 256 -8.78 -5.28 2.46
CA VAL A 256 -8.11 -4.05 2.90
C VAL A 256 -8.31 -2.96 1.85
N ILE A 257 -8.85 -1.81 2.27
CA ILE A 257 -9.18 -0.68 1.41
C ILE A 257 -8.26 0.48 1.74
N HIS A 258 -7.47 0.91 0.76
CA HIS A 258 -6.60 2.07 0.83
C HIS A 258 -6.96 3.04 -0.31
N PRO A 259 -7.81 4.05 -0.03
CA PRO A 259 -8.43 4.87 -1.09
C PRO A 259 -7.51 5.93 -1.73
N PHE A 260 -6.44 6.35 -1.03
CA PHE A 260 -5.56 7.42 -1.49
C PHE A 260 -4.08 7.12 -1.25
N THR A 261 -3.38 6.72 -2.31
CA THR A 261 -1.91 6.67 -2.27
C THR A 261 -1.30 8.07 -2.41
N ASN A 262 -1.85 8.93 -3.28
CA ASN A 262 -1.38 10.29 -3.52
C ASN A 262 -2.42 11.33 -3.08
N ALA A 263 -2.59 11.52 -1.76
CA ALA A 263 -3.57 12.46 -1.23
C ALA A 263 -3.26 13.93 -1.56
N ASP A 264 -1.98 14.31 -1.68
CA ASP A 264 -1.60 15.67 -2.02
C ASP A 264 -1.99 16.02 -3.45
N GLY A 265 -1.62 15.17 -4.41
CA GLY A 265 -2.02 15.32 -5.79
C GLY A 265 -3.54 15.23 -5.95
N ALA A 266 -4.22 14.36 -5.19
CA ALA A 266 -5.66 14.16 -5.34
C ALA A 266 -6.45 15.40 -4.89
N GLN A 267 -5.98 16.08 -3.84
CA GLN A 267 -6.54 17.38 -3.47
C GLN A 267 -6.30 18.42 -4.57
N LEU A 268 -5.08 18.51 -5.11
CA LEU A 268 -4.78 19.44 -6.20
C LEU A 268 -5.65 19.18 -7.44
N ALA A 269 -5.82 17.92 -7.82
CA ALA A 269 -6.68 17.53 -8.94
C ALA A 269 -8.14 17.97 -8.70
N TYR A 270 -8.65 17.79 -7.48
CA TYR A 270 -10.00 18.24 -7.12
C TYR A 270 -10.14 19.77 -7.09
N ASP A 271 -9.13 20.48 -6.57
CA ASP A 271 -9.12 21.94 -6.56
C ASP A 271 -9.16 22.50 -7.98
N LEU A 272 -8.43 21.88 -8.92
CA LEU A 272 -8.47 22.24 -10.35
C LEU A 272 -9.81 21.86 -11.00
N TYR A 273 -10.37 20.70 -10.66
CA TYR A 273 -11.70 20.27 -11.12
C TYR A 273 -12.78 21.30 -10.76
N ASN A 274 -12.74 21.89 -9.56
CA ASN A 274 -13.72 22.91 -9.15
C ASN A 274 -13.65 24.21 -9.97
N ILE A 275 -12.52 24.47 -10.64
CA ILE A 275 -12.32 25.66 -11.48
C ILE A 275 -12.63 25.32 -12.94
N THR A 276 -12.13 24.17 -13.43
CA THR A 276 -12.22 23.74 -14.82
C THR A 276 -12.49 22.23 -14.90
N PRO A 277 -13.72 21.78 -14.66
CA PRO A 277 -14.04 20.35 -14.54
C PRO A 277 -13.82 19.56 -15.83
N ASP A 278 -13.91 20.22 -16.99
CA ASP A 278 -13.77 19.61 -18.31
C ASP A 278 -12.35 19.76 -18.93
N TYR A 279 -11.37 20.26 -18.16
CA TYR A 279 -10.00 20.48 -18.64
C TYR A 279 -9.10 19.31 -18.27
N ILE A 280 -8.02 19.12 -19.02
CA ILE A 280 -6.96 18.16 -18.67
C ILE A 280 -6.31 18.59 -17.34
N LEU A 281 -6.34 17.71 -16.33
CA LEU A 281 -5.91 17.98 -14.95
C LEU A 281 -4.56 17.33 -14.61
N HIS A 282 -3.67 17.18 -15.60
CA HIS A 282 -2.36 16.51 -15.45
C HIS A 282 -1.46 17.10 -14.36
N ALA A 283 -1.66 18.37 -13.99
CA ALA A 283 -0.96 18.97 -12.86
C ALA A 283 -1.20 18.20 -11.54
N GLY A 284 -2.34 17.52 -11.41
CA GLY A 284 -2.66 16.64 -10.29
C GLY A 284 -2.25 15.17 -10.48
N TYR A 285 -1.57 14.77 -11.56
CA TYR A 285 -1.19 13.37 -11.80
C TYR A 285 -0.10 12.89 -10.82
N LEU A 286 0.92 13.73 -10.60
CA LEU A 286 2.12 13.40 -9.81
C LEU A 286 1.95 13.72 -8.31
N GLY A 287 2.87 13.24 -7.48
CA GLY A 287 2.99 13.66 -6.09
C GLY A 287 3.45 15.11 -5.98
N SER A 288 3.38 15.69 -4.78
CA SER A 288 3.62 17.12 -4.49
C SER A 288 4.94 17.70 -5.05
N LEU A 289 6.00 16.89 -5.19
CA LEU A 289 7.28 17.29 -5.78
C LEU A 289 7.43 17.03 -7.30
N GLY A 290 6.34 16.71 -8.01
CA GLY A 290 6.38 16.50 -9.46
C GLY A 290 7.05 15.19 -9.91
N GLN A 291 7.02 14.16 -9.06
CA GLN A 291 7.38 12.77 -9.40
C GLN A 291 6.25 11.83 -9.01
N ASP A 292 6.28 10.58 -9.50
CA ASP A 292 5.31 9.57 -9.09
C ASP A 292 5.35 9.40 -7.56
N ALA A 293 4.18 9.44 -6.90
CA ALA A 293 4.08 9.41 -5.43
C ALA A 293 4.66 8.12 -4.80
N THR A 294 4.87 7.07 -5.59
CA THR A 294 5.52 5.82 -5.14
C THR A 294 7.04 5.83 -5.30
N SER A 295 7.61 6.88 -5.89
CA SER A 295 9.04 6.99 -6.19
C SER A 295 9.87 6.88 -4.91
N GLY A 296 10.81 5.93 -4.93
CA GLY A 296 11.75 5.72 -3.82
C GLY A 296 11.18 4.96 -2.63
N GLY A 297 9.98 4.38 -2.71
CA GLY A 297 9.31 3.70 -1.59
C GLY A 297 10.05 2.50 -0.97
N ASN A 298 11.04 1.94 -1.68
CA ASN A 298 11.94 0.90 -1.16
C ASN A 298 13.17 1.46 -0.42
N GLY A 299 13.37 2.77 -0.45
CA GLY A 299 14.47 3.45 0.20
C GLY A 299 14.27 3.54 1.72
N ASP A 300 15.37 3.67 2.45
CA ASP A 300 15.32 3.79 3.91
C ASP A 300 14.66 5.09 4.39
N HIS A 301 14.92 6.16 3.65
CA HIS A 301 14.31 7.48 3.84
C HIS A 301 13.79 7.98 2.49
N PRO A 302 12.58 7.54 2.09
CA PRO A 302 11.97 7.98 0.86
C PRO A 302 11.64 9.47 0.94
N ILE A 303 11.69 10.13 -0.22
CA ILE A 303 11.35 11.55 -0.31
C ILE A 303 9.85 11.78 -0.06
N TYR A 304 9.01 10.88 -0.56
CA TYR A 304 7.58 10.82 -0.31
C TYR A 304 7.32 9.83 0.84
N PRO A 305 6.90 10.28 2.03
CA PRO A 305 6.52 9.36 3.11
C PRO A 305 5.43 8.36 2.70
N GLU A 306 4.48 8.80 1.88
CA GLU A 306 3.37 8.02 1.34
C GLU A 306 3.81 6.85 0.45
N SER A 307 5.00 6.93 -0.17
CA SER A 307 5.54 5.86 -1.01
C SER A 307 5.80 4.55 -0.24
N THR A 308 5.90 4.61 1.10
CA THR A 308 6.09 3.43 1.95
C THR A 308 4.79 2.69 2.30
N VAL A 309 3.64 3.33 2.10
CA VAL A 309 2.35 2.83 2.59
C VAL A 309 2.02 1.46 2.01
N ARG A 310 2.23 1.25 0.72
CA ARG A 310 1.97 -0.04 0.07
C ARG A 310 2.85 -1.16 0.60
N GLY A 311 4.15 -0.89 0.75
CA GLY A 311 5.09 -1.85 1.35
C GLY A 311 4.71 -2.20 2.78
N ARG A 312 4.24 -1.23 3.57
CA ARG A 312 3.72 -1.45 4.93
C ARG A 312 2.47 -2.31 4.92
N LEU A 313 1.45 -1.95 4.14
CA LEU A 313 0.22 -2.73 4.00
C LEU A 313 0.53 -4.16 3.58
N TRP A 314 1.40 -4.34 2.58
CA TRP A 314 1.84 -5.66 2.14
C TRP A 314 2.55 -6.43 3.26
N SER A 315 3.44 -5.81 4.02
CA SER A 315 4.16 -6.48 5.12
C SER A 315 3.27 -6.84 6.31
N THR A 316 2.21 -6.06 6.55
CA THR A 316 1.23 -6.31 7.61
C THR A 316 0.27 -7.44 7.22
N TRP A 317 -0.26 -7.37 6.00
CA TRP A 317 -1.36 -8.22 5.55
C TRP A 317 -0.93 -9.42 4.71
N LEU A 318 0.33 -9.48 4.25
CA LEU A 318 0.86 -10.56 3.42
C LEU A 318 -0.17 -11.07 2.39
N PRO A 319 -0.67 -10.19 1.50
CA PRO A 319 -1.88 -10.49 0.74
C PRO A 319 -1.65 -11.53 -0.35
N ASP A 320 -2.67 -12.36 -0.57
CA ASP A 320 -2.76 -13.25 -1.72
C ASP A 320 -2.87 -12.42 -3.00
N VAL A 321 -3.69 -11.37 -3.00
CA VAL A 321 -3.84 -10.47 -4.15
C VAL A 321 -3.60 -9.02 -3.76
N PHE A 322 -2.75 -8.32 -4.52
CA PHE A 322 -2.50 -6.88 -4.33
C PHE A 322 -2.90 -6.09 -5.57
N LEU A 323 -3.88 -5.21 -5.42
CA LEU A 323 -4.47 -4.45 -6.50
C LEU A 323 -4.09 -2.97 -6.43
N ASN A 324 -3.74 -2.44 -7.59
CA ASN A 324 -3.45 -1.03 -7.81
C ASN A 324 -4.31 -0.59 -9.00
N PRO A 325 -5.60 -0.27 -8.78
CA PRO A 325 -6.47 0.22 -9.85
C PRO A 325 -6.05 1.63 -10.28
N HIS A 326 -6.02 1.84 -11.60
CA HIS A 326 -5.71 3.12 -12.23
C HIS A 326 -6.84 3.56 -13.16
N GLY A 327 -6.78 4.83 -13.49
CA GLY A 327 -7.44 5.45 -14.61
C GLY A 327 -6.41 5.74 -15.69
N TYR A 328 -6.73 6.59 -16.65
CA TYR A 328 -5.70 7.23 -17.46
C TYR A 328 -6.03 8.68 -17.73
N PRO A 329 -4.97 9.50 -17.90
CA PRO A 329 -5.12 10.87 -18.36
C PRO A 329 -5.91 10.97 -19.67
N SER A 330 -6.80 11.96 -19.73
CA SER A 330 -7.41 12.48 -20.93
C SER A 330 -6.33 12.73 -21.97
N HIS A 331 -6.49 12.06 -23.10
CA HIS A 331 -5.46 11.91 -24.10
C HIS A 331 -5.35 13.17 -24.97
N GLN A 332 -4.51 14.11 -24.54
CA GLN A 332 -3.79 15.05 -25.40
C GLN A 332 -2.60 15.65 -24.61
N VAL A 333 -1.46 14.94 -24.57
CA VAL A 333 -0.18 15.62 -24.32
C VAL A 333 0.23 16.29 -25.63
N VAL A 334 -0.36 17.46 -25.91
CA VAL A 334 0.18 18.35 -26.94
C VAL A 334 1.28 19.15 -26.27
N GLN A 335 2.50 18.60 -26.24
CA GLN A 335 3.65 19.48 -26.06
C GLN A 335 3.66 20.43 -27.26
N LEU A 336 3.66 21.74 -27.01
CA LEU A 336 3.89 22.73 -28.06
C LEU A 336 5.14 22.31 -28.85
N PHE A 337 5.02 22.26 -30.19
CA PHE A 337 6.07 21.81 -31.12
C PHE A 337 6.37 20.31 -31.17
N SER A 338 5.53 19.43 -30.62
CA SER A 338 5.70 17.97 -30.77
C SER A 338 5.27 17.42 -32.13
N GLU A 339 4.74 18.24 -33.05
CA GLU A 339 4.21 17.83 -34.36
C GLU A 339 3.20 16.66 -34.32
N TYR A 340 2.47 16.49 -33.21
CA TYR A 340 1.62 15.30 -32.97
C TYR A 340 2.39 13.96 -32.92
N THR A 341 3.72 13.99 -32.89
CA THR A 341 4.56 12.84 -32.56
C THR A 341 4.46 12.59 -31.06
N GLY A 342 3.45 11.81 -30.66
CA GLY A 342 3.19 11.44 -29.27
C GLY A 342 4.47 10.96 -28.56
N LEU A 343 4.78 11.61 -27.43
CA LEU A 343 5.73 11.24 -26.38
C LEU A 343 6.88 10.30 -26.81
N VAL A 344 7.99 10.89 -27.26
CA VAL A 344 9.26 10.17 -27.34
C VAL A 344 9.88 10.09 -25.93
N ARG A 345 9.38 9.22 -25.04
CA ARG A 345 10.08 8.93 -23.79
C ARG A 345 11.25 8.02 -24.14
N ARG A 346 12.49 8.52 -23.99
CA ARG A 346 13.73 7.76 -24.27
C ARG A 346 13.90 7.29 -25.74
N GLY A 347 13.38 8.02 -26.72
CA GLY A 347 13.65 7.72 -28.13
C GLY A 347 12.75 6.65 -28.76
N ARG A 348 11.69 6.19 -28.07
CA ARG A 348 10.76 5.19 -28.61
C ARG A 348 9.47 5.84 -29.12
N VAL A 349 8.94 5.31 -30.22
CA VAL A 349 7.74 5.81 -30.94
C VAL A 349 6.47 5.06 -30.50
N THR A 350 6.60 4.16 -29.52
CA THR A 350 5.57 3.22 -29.08
C THR A 350 4.47 3.87 -28.23
N GLU A 351 4.77 4.99 -27.61
CA GLU A 351 3.91 5.72 -26.68
C GLU A 351 2.73 6.41 -27.38
N ARG A 352 2.77 6.53 -28.72
CA ARG A 352 1.62 6.96 -29.54
C ARG A 352 0.41 6.06 -29.33
N ASN A 353 0.59 4.82 -28.90
CA ASN A 353 -0.52 3.92 -28.58
C ASN A 353 -1.36 4.39 -27.38
N TRP A 354 -0.91 5.37 -26.59
CA TRP A 354 -1.69 6.08 -25.57
C TRP A 354 -2.36 7.35 -26.13
N GLY A 355 -2.36 7.59 -27.44
CA GLY A 355 -3.01 8.76 -28.05
C GLY A 355 -4.52 8.60 -28.24
N PHE A 356 -5.06 7.38 -28.09
CA PHE A 356 -6.49 7.08 -28.28
C PHE A 356 -7.08 6.44 -27.03
N ASN A 357 -8.36 6.75 -26.79
CA ASN A 357 -9.15 6.09 -25.76
C ASN A 357 -9.28 4.58 -26.06
N LYS A 358 -9.00 3.75 -25.04
CA LYS A 358 -9.02 2.28 -25.10
C LYS A 358 -10.20 1.68 -24.33
N GLY A 359 -11.19 2.48 -23.93
CA GLY A 359 -12.19 2.05 -22.95
C GLY A 359 -11.52 1.69 -21.64
N TRP A 360 -12.16 0.81 -20.87
CA TRP A 360 -11.54 0.12 -19.75
C TRP A 360 -10.68 -1.04 -20.25
N PHE A 361 -9.46 -1.17 -19.75
CA PHE A 361 -8.55 -2.25 -20.15
C PHE A 361 -7.53 -2.56 -19.06
N MET A 362 -6.76 -3.65 -19.25
CA MET A 362 -5.63 -3.98 -18.40
C MET A 362 -4.32 -3.71 -19.15
N PRO A 363 -3.50 -2.74 -18.72
CA PRO A 363 -2.25 -2.37 -19.39
C PRO A 363 -1.13 -3.39 -19.16
N GLY A 364 -1.32 -4.29 -18.20
CA GLY A 364 -0.40 -5.36 -17.89
C GLY A 364 -1.09 -6.44 -17.05
N PHE A 365 -0.95 -7.68 -17.48
CA PHE A 365 -1.37 -8.87 -16.77
C PHE A 365 -0.15 -9.79 -16.66
N GLY A 366 0.67 -9.57 -15.64
CA GLY A 366 1.83 -10.40 -15.35
C GLY A 366 1.41 -11.71 -14.69
N TYR A 367 2.12 -12.79 -14.99
CA TYR A 367 1.95 -14.09 -14.34
C TYR A 367 3.30 -14.76 -14.08
N VAL A 368 3.36 -15.63 -13.09
CA VAL A 368 4.54 -16.44 -12.76
C VAL A 368 4.41 -17.79 -13.46
N ASP A 369 5.45 -18.19 -14.18
CA ASP A 369 5.55 -19.47 -14.88
C ASP A 369 6.91 -20.08 -14.52
N SER A 370 6.94 -20.75 -13.36
CA SER A 370 8.16 -21.26 -12.72
C SER A 370 7.90 -22.59 -12.04
N PRO A 371 8.80 -23.58 -12.15
CA PRO A 371 8.71 -24.84 -11.40
C PRO A 371 8.72 -24.67 -9.87
N GLU A 372 9.28 -23.58 -9.33
CA GLU A 372 9.20 -23.27 -7.88
C GLU A 372 7.78 -22.89 -7.45
N TYR A 373 6.95 -22.48 -8.41
CA TYR A 373 5.63 -21.89 -8.22
C TYR A 373 4.61 -22.54 -9.18
N PRO A 374 4.46 -23.87 -9.19
CA PRO A 374 3.80 -24.61 -10.28
C PRO A 374 2.34 -24.17 -10.50
N ARG A 375 1.62 -23.82 -9.43
CA ARG A 375 0.20 -23.42 -9.46
C ARG A 375 -0.07 -21.96 -9.84
N HIS A 376 0.96 -21.11 -9.84
CA HIS A 376 0.74 -19.66 -9.97
C HIS A 376 0.22 -19.24 -11.35
N LYS A 377 0.61 -19.96 -12.40
CA LYS A 377 0.17 -19.66 -13.77
C LYS A 377 -1.33 -19.91 -13.93
N ASP A 378 -1.79 -21.06 -13.45
CA ASP A 378 -3.18 -21.47 -13.58
C ASP A 378 -4.08 -20.59 -12.73
N ALA A 379 -3.68 -20.29 -11.49
CA ALA A 379 -4.36 -19.32 -10.64
C ALA A 379 -4.47 -17.93 -11.29
N ALA A 380 -3.40 -17.45 -11.93
CA ALA A 380 -3.46 -16.18 -12.65
C ALA A 380 -4.44 -16.24 -13.84
N PHE A 381 -4.44 -17.31 -14.63
CA PHE A 381 -5.36 -17.41 -15.77
C PHE A 381 -6.82 -17.60 -15.32
N GLU A 382 -7.06 -18.29 -14.22
CA GLU A 382 -8.39 -18.33 -13.61
C GLU A 382 -8.84 -16.94 -13.15
N ILE A 383 -7.97 -16.18 -12.46
CA ILE A 383 -8.25 -14.77 -12.10
C ILE A 383 -8.62 -13.95 -13.34
N ARG A 384 -7.88 -14.11 -14.45
CA ARG A 384 -8.19 -13.43 -15.72
C ARG A 384 -9.59 -13.77 -16.21
N ASP A 385 -9.99 -15.03 -16.10
CA ASP A 385 -11.30 -15.50 -16.56
C ASP A 385 -12.45 -15.01 -15.63
N TYR A 386 -12.21 -14.86 -14.32
CA TYR A 386 -13.14 -14.14 -13.43
C TYR A 386 -13.27 -12.67 -13.85
N ILE A 387 -12.15 -12.00 -14.15
CA ILE A 387 -12.16 -10.59 -14.57
C ILE A 387 -12.93 -10.42 -15.87
N THR A 388 -12.66 -11.22 -16.91
CA THR A 388 -13.35 -11.08 -18.20
C THR A 388 -14.85 -11.35 -18.06
N ARG A 389 -15.25 -12.37 -17.28
CA ARG A 389 -16.66 -12.61 -16.95
C ARG A 389 -17.30 -11.43 -16.22
N GLY A 390 -16.64 -10.90 -15.18
CA GLY A 390 -17.15 -9.78 -14.39
C GLY A 390 -17.35 -8.52 -15.24
N ILE A 391 -16.37 -8.16 -16.06
CA ILE A 391 -16.43 -6.98 -16.95
C ILE A 391 -17.52 -7.14 -18.02
N ASN A 392 -17.60 -8.32 -18.65
CA ASN A 392 -18.58 -8.56 -19.70
C ASN A 392 -20.02 -8.70 -19.17
N SER A 393 -20.20 -9.06 -17.89
CA SER A 393 -21.52 -9.16 -17.28
C SER A 393 -22.22 -7.80 -17.14
N ASN A 394 -21.45 -6.71 -17.10
CA ASN A 394 -21.98 -5.36 -17.02
C ASN A 394 -22.21 -4.78 -18.42
N ARG A 395 -23.47 -4.68 -18.83
CA ARG A 395 -23.83 -4.28 -20.20
C ARG A 395 -23.33 -2.88 -20.56
N ASP A 396 -23.43 -1.93 -19.65
CA ASP A 396 -22.99 -0.55 -19.88
C ASP A 396 -21.47 -0.49 -20.12
N VAL A 397 -20.71 -1.23 -19.31
CA VAL A 397 -19.24 -1.32 -19.41
C VAL A 397 -18.83 -2.04 -20.69
N PHE A 398 -19.50 -3.14 -21.03
CA PHE A 398 -19.29 -3.86 -22.28
C PHE A 398 -19.49 -2.92 -23.48
N ASP A 399 -20.61 -2.18 -23.52
CA ASP A 399 -20.92 -1.27 -24.63
C ASP A 399 -19.93 -0.09 -24.71
N LEU A 400 -19.48 0.46 -23.58
CA LEU A 400 -18.38 1.45 -23.53
C LEU A 400 -17.10 0.89 -24.17
N ASN A 401 -16.72 -0.32 -23.77
CA ASN A 401 -15.51 -0.98 -24.23
C ASN A 401 -15.56 -1.27 -25.72
N GLN A 402 -16.62 -1.93 -26.22
CA GLN A 402 -16.76 -2.24 -27.65
C GLN A 402 -16.73 -0.98 -28.52
N ARG A 403 -17.40 0.09 -28.09
CA ARG A 403 -17.38 1.37 -28.80
C ARG A 403 -15.97 1.99 -28.84
N SER A 404 -15.19 1.82 -27.77
CA SER A 404 -13.83 2.35 -27.68
C SER A 404 -12.84 1.51 -28.48
N TYR A 405 -12.92 0.18 -28.37
CA TYR A 405 -12.12 -0.76 -29.16
C TYR A 405 -12.36 -0.59 -30.66
N ALA A 406 -13.60 -0.42 -31.12
CA ALA A 406 -13.89 -0.19 -32.54
C ALA A 406 -13.23 1.10 -33.08
N ARG A 407 -13.11 2.15 -32.25
CA ARG A 407 -12.41 3.38 -32.63
C ARG A 407 -10.90 3.20 -32.60
N TYR A 408 -10.38 2.54 -31.57
CA TYR A 408 -8.96 2.24 -31.46
C TYR A 408 -8.49 1.32 -32.60
N GLU A 409 -9.33 0.38 -33.03
CA GLU A 409 -9.08 -0.47 -34.18
C GLU A 409 -9.05 0.35 -35.47
N ARG A 410 -10.11 1.10 -35.74
CA ARG A 410 -10.27 1.89 -36.97
C ARG A 410 -9.18 2.95 -37.16
N TYR A 411 -8.83 3.67 -36.10
CA TYR A 411 -7.91 4.82 -36.18
C TYR A 411 -6.49 4.50 -35.73
N GLY A 412 -6.28 3.39 -35.01
CA GLY A 412 -4.98 2.93 -34.55
C GLY A 412 -4.57 1.64 -35.25
N ALA A 413 -5.13 0.51 -34.82
CA ALA A 413 -4.61 -0.81 -35.18
C ALA A 413 -4.64 -1.13 -36.68
N GLN A 414 -5.64 -0.64 -37.42
CA GLN A 414 -5.70 -0.79 -38.88
C GLN A 414 -4.74 0.14 -39.63
N PHE A 415 -4.34 1.25 -39.01
CA PHE A 415 -3.45 2.25 -39.61
C PHE A 415 -1.97 1.97 -39.35
N ASP A 416 -1.61 1.64 -38.10
CA ASP A 416 -0.24 1.33 -37.66
C ASP A 416 -0.27 0.18 -36.63
N PRO A 417 -0.37 -1.09 -37.09
CA PRO A 417 -0.51 -2.26 -36.23
C PRO A 417 0.71 -2.55 -35.34
N ASP A 418 1.88 -2.03 -35.71
CA ASP A 418 3.12 -2.22 -34.94
C ASP A 418 3.07 -1.44 -33.62
N VAL A 419 2.41 -0.28 -33.64
CA VAL A 419 2.22 0.61 -32.49
C VAL A 419 0.90 0.33 -31.77
N PHE A 420 -0.22 0.29 -32.51
CA PHE A 420 -1.56 0.16 -31.93
C PHE A 420 -2.00 -1.28 -31.93
N ARG A 421 -1.86 -1.95 -30.78
CA ARG A 421 -2.27 -3.35 -30.60
C ARG A 421 -3.56 -3.45 -29.81
N LEU A 422 -4.38 -4.44 -30.14
CA LEU A 422 -5.62 -4.80 -29.44
C LEU A 422 -5.56 -6.28 -29.01
N PRO A 423 -4.76 -6.62 -27.98
CA PRO A 423 -4.75 -7.98 -27.45
C PRO A 423 -6.07 -8.23 -26.71
N MET A 424 -6.97 -8.99 -27.35
CA MET A 424 -8.29 -9.32 -26.82
C MET A 424 -8.26 -10.68 -26.12
N THR A 425 -8.82 -10.74 -24.92
CA THR A 425 -9.18 -11.97 -24.21
C THR A 425 -10.65 -11.87 -23.86
N ASP A 426 -11.47 -12.79 -24.35
CA ASP A 426 -12.92 -12.82 -24.12
C ASP A 426 -13.60 -11.44 -24.30
N SER A 427 -13.31 -10.74 -25.40
CA SER A 427 -13.86 -9.40 -25.68
C SER A 427 -13.40 -8.26 -24.75
N VAL A 428 -12.42 -8.49 -23.89
CA VAL A 428 -11.77 -7.49 -23.04
C VAL A 428 -10.31 -7.28 -23.51
N MET A 429 -9.87 -6.03 -23.58
CA MET A 429 -8.48 -5.72 -23.92
C MET A 429 -7.56 -5.96 -22.71
N ILE A 430 -6.69 -6.97 -22.81
CA ILE A 430 -5.75 -7.36 -21.75
C ILE A 430 -4.36 -7.49 -22.34
N GLN A 431 -3.43 -6.65 -21.90
CA GLN A 431 -2.03 -6.74 -22.32
C GLN A 431 -1.29 -7.76 -21.45
N MET A 432 -0.89 -8.88 -22.05
CA MET A 432 -0.14 -9.96 -21.39
C MET A 432 1.28 -10.08 -21.95
N PRO A 433 2.28 -10.46 -21.13
CA PRO A 433 3.57 -10.87 -21.64
C PRO A 433 3.45 -12.20 -22.39
N LEU A 434 4.31 -12.42 -23.38
CA LEU A 434 4.36 -13.69 -24.13
C LEU A 434 4.87 -14.88 -23.30
N LYS A 435 5.59 -14.59 -22.20
CA LYS A 435 6.13 -15.58 -21.27
C LYS A 435 5.93 -15.08 -19.85
N GLY A 436 5.64 -16.01 -18.94
CA GLY A 436 5.57 -15.70 -17.51
C GLY A 436 6.96 -15.40 -16.95
N SER A 437 6.97 -14.74 -15.79
CA SER A 437 8.20 -14.48 -15.04
C SER A 437 8.60 -15.69 -14.21
N THR A 438 9.87 -15.76 -13.81
CA THR A 438 10.35 -16.79 -12.85
C THR A 438 9.98 -16.47 -11.40
N GLY A 439 9.21 -15.40 -11.15
CA GLY A 439 8.90 -14.91 -9.79
C GLY A 439 9.98 -14.02 -9.17
N GLY A 440 11.15 -13.87 -9.81
CA GLY A 440 12.28 -13.09 -9.30
C GLY A 440 12.18 -11.57 -9.42
N GLY A 441 11.05 -11.01 -9.85
CA GLY A 441 10.91 -9.57 -10.04
C GLY A 441 9.46 -9.15 -10.25
N GLY A 442 8.89 -8.49 -9.24
CA GLY A 442 7.60 -7.82 -9.36
C GLY A 442 7.72 -6.34 -9.02
N GLY A 443 7.25 -5.50 -9.95
CA GLY A 443 6.65 -4.17 -9.74
C GLY A 443 7.46 -3.13 -8.96
N GLY A 444 7.81 -2.02 -9.61
CA GLY A 444 8.36 -0.83 -8.93
C GLY A 444 7.42 -0.33 -7.83
N GLY A 445 7.94 -0.23 -6.61
CA GLY A 445 7.22 0.16 -5.40
C GLY A 445 6.84 -1.05 -4.57
N GLY A 446 7.64 -1.37 -3.54
CA GLY A 446 7.63 -2.63 -2.82
C GLY A 446 6.25 -3.16 -2.40
N GLY A 447 6.10 -4.47 -2.46
CA GLY A 447 4.84 -5.14 -2.08
C GLY A 447 4.45 -6.31 -2.99
N TYR A 448 5.41 -7.09 -3.48
CA TYR A 448 5.13 -8.33 -4.21
C TYR A 448 6.20 -9.38 -3.93
N ASN A 449 5.78 -10.58 -3.56
CA ASN A 449 6.62 -11.77 -3.48
C ASN A 449 5.77 -12.99 -3.84
N PRO A 450 6.13 -13.79 -4.85
CA PRO A 450 5.34 -14.95 -5.29
C PRO A 450 5.24 -16.07 -4.24
N ARG A 451 6.00 -16.00 -3.14
CA ARG A 451 5.80 -16.90 -1.99
C ARG A 451 4.56 -16.58 -1.17
N ILE A 452 3.99 -15.39 -1.37
CA ILE A 452 2.93 -14.81 -0.55
C ILE A 452 1.76 -14.37 -1.43
N THR A 453 2.07 -13.63 -2.50
CA THR A 453 1.13 -12.95 -3.39
C THR A 453 1.04 -13.70 -4.70
N ILE A 454 -0.12 -14.33 -4.92
CA ILE A 454 -0.42 -15.14 -6.10
C ILE A 454 -0.52 -14.27 -7.36
N TRP A 455 -1.08 -13.06 -7.22
CA TRP A 455 -1.26 -12.14 -8.33
C TRP A 455 -1.30 -10.69 -7.87
N SER A 456 -0.82 -9.79 -8.73
CA SER A 456 -0.95 -8.35 -8.55
C SER A 456 -1.42 -7.71 -9.85
N GLY A 457 -2.36 -6.78 -9.74
CA GLY A 457 -3.07 -6.26 -10.90
C GLY A 457 -3.16 -4.74 -10.96
N THR A 458 -3.19 -4.23 -12.19
CA THR A 458 -3.54 -2.85 -12.50
C THR A 458 -4.57 -2.84 -13.64
N THR A 459 -5.43 -1.83 -13.60
CA THR A 459 -6.51 -1.56 -14.56
C THR A 459 -6.42 -0.12 -15.00
N GLU A 460 -7.05 0.21 -16.12
CA GLU A 460 -7.00 1.54 -16.71
C GLU A 460 -8.40 1.90 -17.19
N ALA A 461 -8.94 3.03 -16.72
CA ALA A 461 -10.25 3.56 -17.08
C ALA A 461 -10.15 4.97 -17.67
N PRO A 462 -10.98 5.35 -18.66
CA PRO A 462 -10.98 6.71 -19.22
C PRO A 462 -11.66 7.68 -18.26
N ASP A 463 -11.00 8.01 -17.15
CA ASP A 463 -11.65 8.63 -16.01
C ASP A 463 -11.13 10.01 -15.64
N GLU A 464 -10.03 10.50 -16.23
CA GLU A 464 -9.62 11.89 -15.99
C GLU A 464 -10.78 12.80 -16.38
N THR A 465 -11.17 13.71 -15.48
CA THR A 465 -12.37 14.57 -15.57
C THR A 465 -13.73 13.86 -15.47
N ALA A 466 -13.80 12.60 -15.07
CA ALA A 466 -15.09 11.93 -14.92
C ALA A 466 -15.92 12.54 -13.77
N TYR A 467 -17.20 12.82 -14.05
CA TYR A 467 -18.22 13.22 -13.08
C TYR A 467 -19.62 12.77 -13.57
N GLY A 468 -20.60 12.83 -12.68
CA GLY A 468 -21.99 12.48 -12.94
C GLY A 468 -22.15 11.10 -13.59
N PRO A 469 -23.03 10.95 -14.61
CA PRO A 469 -23.27 9.68 -15.27
C PRO A 469 -22.03 9.01 -15.87
N TYR A 470 -21.02 9.81 -16.26
CA TYR A 470 -19.78 9.26 -16.80
C TYR A 470 -18.90 8.65 -15.72
N MET A 471 -18.79 9.31 -14.55
CA MET A 471 -18.13 8.73 -13.37
C MET A 471 -18.80 7.41 -12.96
N GLU A 472 -20.12 7.36 -12.91
CA GLU A 472 -20.84 6.12 -12.61
C GLU A 472 -20.48 5.00 -13.59
N LEU A 473 -20.42 5.29 -14.89
CA LEU A 473 -20.08 4.31 -15.92
C LEU A 473 -18.66 3.74 -15.75
N VAL A 474 -17.66 4.60 -15.54
CA VAL A 474 -16.27 4.14 -15.40
C VAL A 474 -16.00 3.50 -14.03
N ALA A 475 -16.65 3.99 -12.96
CA ALA A 475 -16.58 3.37 -11.64
C ALA A 475 -17.25 1.98 -11.61
N LYS A 476 -18.34 1.78 -12.37
CA LYS A 476 -18.95 0.45 -12.59
C LYS A 476 -17.94 -0.56 -13.16
N ALA A 477 -17.08 -0.13 -14.09
CA ALA A 477 -16.07 -1.00 -14.67
C ALA A 477 -15.04 -1.44 -13.63
N GLY A 478 -14.53 -0.49 -12.82
CA GLY A 478 -13.63 -0.80 -11.72
C GLY A 478 -14.28 -1.67 -10.63
N LEU A 479 -15.55 -1.43 -10.30
CA LEU A 479 -16.29 -2.24 -9.33
C LEU A 479 -16.48 -3.68 -9.80
N SER A 480 -16.77 -3.89 -11.09
CA SER A 480 -16.83 -5.23 -11.69
C SER A 480 -15.50 -5.97 -11.58
N TRP A 481 -14.37 -5.25 -11.67
CA TRP A 481 -13.05 -5.83 -11.46
C TRP A 481 -12.79 -6.18 -9.99
N ASP A 482 -13.11 -5.27 -9.05
CA ASP A 482 -12.94 -5.53 -7.62
C ASP A 482 -13.77 -6.75 -7.18
N GLN A 483 -15.03 -6.82 -7.61
CA GLN A 483 -15.92 -7.95 -7.29
C GLN A 483 -15.41 -9.26 -7.89
N ALA A 484 -14.92 -9.26 -9.13
CA ALA A 484 -14.39 -10.46 -9.77
C ALA A 484 -13.18 -11.05 -9.02
N ILE A 485 -12.28 -10.20 -8.51
CA ILE A 485 -11.14 -10.65 -7.70
C ILE A 485 -11.60 -11.21 -6.36
N LEU A 486 -12.56 -10.55 -5.71
CA LEU A 486 -13.11 -11.04 -4.46
C LEU A 486 -13.84 -12.38 -4.64
N ASP A 487 -14.59 -12.53 -5.74
CA ASP A 487 -15.31 -13.77 -6.08
C ASP A 487 -14.35 -14.93 -6.27
N TYR A 488 -13.26 -14.74 -7.01
CA TYR A 488 -12.20 -15.74 -7.14
C TYR A 488 -11.67 -16.20 -5.76
N LEU A 489 -11.35 -15.27 -4.87
CA LEU A 489 -10.84 -15.61 -3.54
C LEU A 489 -11.89 -16.27 -2.63
N TYR A 490 -13.16 -15.88 -2.78
CA TYR A 490 -14.28 -16.39 -1.98
C TYR A 490 -14.71 -17.81 -2.41
N GLU A 491 -14.69 -18.08 -3.72
CA GLU A 491 -15.11 -19.36 -4.31
C GLU A 491 -14.01 -20.43 -4.24
N ALA A 492 -12.74 -20.04 -4.20
CA ALA A 492 -11.63 -20.96 -4.02
C ALA A 492 -11.66 -21.69 -2.65
N GLU A 493 -11.20 -22.94 -2.65
CA GLU A 493 -11.13 -23.77 -1.45
C GLU A 493 -9.81 -23.57 -0.70
N HIS A 494 -9.88 -22.88 0.45
CA HIS A 494 -8.71 -22.50 1.23
C HIS A 494 -8.52 -23.41 2.43
N GLU A 495 -7.86 -24.54 2.25
CA GLU A 495 -7.62 -25.48 3.34
C GLU A 495 -6.41 -25.06 4.22
N VAL A 496 -6.55 -25.17 5.54
CA VAL A 496 -5.47 -24.89 6.51
C VAL A 496 -4.90 -26.20 7.03
N LYS A 497 -3.76 -26.59 6.47
CA LYS A 497 -2.99 -27.76 6.90
C LYS A 497 -2.38 -27.54 8.28
N ARG A 498 -2.43 -28.55 9.13
CA ARG A 498 -1.88 -28.54 10.50
C ARG A 498 -0.84 -29.62 10.66
N SER A 499 0.34 -29.27 11.15
CA SER A 499 1.39 -30.22 11.50
C SER A 499 1.93 -29.95 12.89
N GLY A 500 2.50 -30.97 13.54
CA GLY A 500 3.08 -30.81 14.86
C GLY A 500 4.18 -31.83 15.13
N SER A 501 5.12 -31.44 16.00
CA SER A 501 6.21 -32.30 16.43
C SER A 501 6.45 -32.17 17.92
N ARG A 502 6.94 -33.25 18.54
CA ARG A 502 7.40 -33.25 19.93
C ARG A 502 8.91 -33.09 19.95
N PHE A 503 9.42 -32.25 20.83
CA PHE A 503 10.84 -32.15 21.14
C PHE A 503 11.04 -32.15 22.65
N PHE A 504 12.28 -32.31 23.11
CA PHE A 504 12.55 -32.41 24.55
C PHE A 504 12.09 -31.13 25.28
N GLY A 505 11.04 -31.27 26.09
CA GLY A 505 10.46 -30.17 26.87
C GLY A 505 9.32 -29.38 26.22
N GLY A 506 8.83 -29.77 25.03
CA GLY A 506 7.75 -29.01 24.37
C GLY A 506 7.08 -29.67 23.17
N VAL A 507 6.05 -28.99 22.67
CA VAL A 507 5.32 -29.33 21.44
C VAL A 507 5.39 -28.13 20.49
N SER A 508 5.67 -28.39 19.22
CA SER A 508 5.53 -27.41 18.14
C SER A 508 4.26 -27.70 17.36
N ILE A 509 3.47 -26.66 17.06
CA ILE A 509 2.31 -26.74 16.17
C ILE A 509 2.50 -25.69 15.08
N LYS A 510 2.37 -26.10 13.82
CA LYS A 510 2.42 -25.25 12.64
C LYS A 510 1.08 -25.34 11.91
N MET A 511 0.55 -24.19 11.52
CA MET A 511 -0.62 -24.09 10.64
C MET A 511 -0.20 -23.36 9.38
N ASN A 512 -0.56 -23.89 8.22
CA ASN A 512 -0.18 -23.34 6.93
C ASN A 512 -1.34 -23.44 5.94
N ARG A 513 -1.65 -22.35 5.25
CA ARG A 513 -2.56 -22.36 4.11
C ARG A 513 -1.72 -22.29 2.83
N PRO A 514 -1.85 -23.25 1.90
CA PRO A 514 -1.21 -23.17 0.59
C PRO A 514 -1.61 -21.88 -0.16
N ARG A 515 -0.70 -21.36 -0.98
CA ARG A 515 -0.96 -20.19 -1.84
C ARG A 515 -0.34 -20.44 -3.23
N PRO A 516 -1.14 -20.54 -4.31
CA PRO A 516 -2.62 -20.57 -4.36
C PRO A 516 -3.27 -21.72 -3.58
N ALA A 517 -4.60 -21.82 -3.61
CA ALA A 517 -5.34 -23.00 -3.12
C ALA A 517 -4.91 -24.28 -3.86
N GLU A 518 -4.97 -25.43 -3.19
CA GLU A 518 -4.74 -26.75 -3.82
C GLU A 518 -6.03 -27.24 -4.50
N THR A 519 -5.90 -28.14 -5.46
CA THR A 519 -7.04 -28.80 -6.10
C THR A 519 -7.27 -30.18 -5.47
N GLU A 520 -8.52 -30.66 -5.44
CA GLU A 520 -8.88 -31.97 -4.84
C GLU A 520 -7.98 -33.14 -5.33
N GLU A 521 -7.61 -33.18 -6.62
CA GLU A 521 -6.74 -34.22 -7.18
C GLU A 521 -5.30 -34.22 -6.62
N GLU A 522 -4.81 -33.07 -6.14
CA GLU A 522 -3.45 -32.92 -5.61
C GLU A 522 -3.37 -33.20 -4.10
N GLU A 523 -4.48 -33.02 -3.37
CA GLU A 523 -4.60 -33.36 -1.95
C GLU A 523 -4.45 -34.87 -1.74
N ASP A 524 -5.07 -35.67 -2.61
CA ASP A 524 -4.98 -37.14 -2.60
C ASP A 524 -3.55 -37.65 -2.89
N GLU A 525 -2.81 -37.00 -3.80
CA GLU A 525 -1.42 -37.39 -4.12
C GLU A 525 -0.44 -37.06 -2.97
N GLU A 526 -0.62 -35.92 -2.26
CA GLU A 526 0.20 -35.61 -1.09
C GLU A 526 -0.10 -36.54 0.10
N GLU A 527 -1.37 -36.92 0.31
CA GLU A 527 -1.73 -37.88 1.37
C GLU A 527 -1.17 -39.29 1.10
N GLU A 528 -1.17 -39.76 -0.15
CA GLU A 528 -0.56 -41.05 -0.52
C GLU A 528 0.97 -41.09 -0.30
N ILE A 529 1.67 -39.96 -0.48
CA ILE A 529 3.12 -39.88 -0.29
C ILE A 529 3.51 -39.83 1.21
N ILE A 530 2.59 -39.40 2.08
CA ILE A 530 2.82 -39.23 3.52
C ILE A 530 2.30 -40.43 4.35
N SER A 531 1.45 -41.29 3.76
CA SER A 531 1.04 -42.59 4.30
C SER A 531 2.10 -43.68 4.15
#